data_AF-A0A7L8RVQ9-F1
#
_entry.id   AF-A0A7L8RVQ9-F1
#
_cell.length_a   1.000
_cell.length_b   1.000
_cell.length_c   1.000
_cell.angle_alpha   90.00
_cell.angle_beta   90.00
_cell.angle_gamma   90.00
#
_symmetry.space_group_name_H-M   'P 1'
#
loop_
_entity.id
_entity.type
_entity.pdbx_description
1 polymer ?
#
loop_
_entity_poly.entity_id
_entity_poly.type
_entity_poly.pdbx_seq_one_letter_code
_entity_poly.pdbx_strand_id
1 'polypeptide(L)' 'MDDQHELTLEDLLQDPIILKVMERDGYCPDDIRLLARHATSGAQVWESVSSRASARRQSRLAFRTANASCTSLCA' A
#
# COMPACT_ATOMS: atom_id res chain seq x y z
N MET A 1 -30.19 -16.58 13.70
CA MET A 1 -29.98 -15.27 13.06
C MET A 1 -28.50 -15.05 13.15
N ASP A 2 -27.77 -15.34 12.07
CA ASP A 2 -26.35 -15.05 12.04
C ASP A 2 -26.22 -13.53 12.01
N ASP A 3 -25.84 -12.95 13.15
CA ASP A 3 -25.38 -11.56 13.23
C ASP A 3 -24.06 -11.47 12.45
N GLN A 4 -24.20 -11.44 11.13
CA GLN A 4 -23.08 -11.36 10.21
C GLN A 4 -22.53 -9.94 10.31
N HIS A 5 -21.57 -9.78 11.23
CA HIS A 5 -20.91 -8.52 11.50
C HIS A 5 -20.40 -7.94 10.18
N GLU A 6 -20.92 -6.77 9.79
CA GLU A 6 -20.47 -6.06 8.61
C GLU A 6 -19.04 -5.57 8.87
N LEU A 7 -18.09 -6.04 8.05
CA LEU A 7 -16.69 -5.67 8.17
C LEU A 7 -16.52 -4.17 7.90
N THR A 8 -15.90 -3.46 8.83
CA THR A 8 -15.55 -2.07 8.64
C THR A 8 -14.29 -1.94 7.79
N LEU A 9 -14.05 -0.74 7.25
CA LEU A 9 -12.80 -0.46 6.55
C LEU A 9 -11.60 -0.63 7.49
N GLU A 10 -11.75 -0.24 8.75
CA GLU A 10 -10.72 -0.34 9.77
C GLU A 10 -10.35 -1.80 10.08
N ASP A 11 -11.32 -2.70 10.09
CA ASP A 11 -11.07 -4.14 10.25
C ASP A 11 -10.25 -4.68 9.07
N LEU A 12 -10.62 -4.29 7.85
CA LEU A 12 -9.90 -4.70 6.65
C LEU A 12 -8.46 -4.16 6.61
N LEU A 13 -8.25 -2.91 7.06
CA LEU A 13 -6.93 -2.29 7.10
C LEU A 13 -6.02 -2.84 8.21
N GLN A 14 -6.57 -3.62 9.14
CA GLN A 14 -5.81 -4.38 10.14
C GLN A 14 -5.53 -5.83 9.72
N ASP A 15 -6.21 -6.32 8.68
CA ASP A 15 -6.04 -7.68 8.21
C ASP A 15 -4.61 -7.92 7.68
N PRO A 16 -3.88 -8.95 8.16
CA PRO A 16 -2.50 -9.21 7.76
C PRO A 16 -2.31 -9.49 6.26
N ILE A 17 -3.29 -10.11 5.61
CA ILE A 17 -3.24 -10.39 4.16
C ILE A 17 -3.37 -9.08 3.39
N ILE A 18 -4.31 -8.23 3.80
CA ILE A 18 -4.50 -6.90 3.19
C ILE A 18 -3.24 -6.06 3.35
N LEU A 19 -2.67 -6.00 4.55
CA LEU A 19 -1.41 -5.29 4.80
C LEU A 19 -0.28 -5.76 3.90
N LYS A 20 -0.12 -7.09 3.72
CA LYS A 20 0.91 -7.65 2.82
C LYS A 20 0.68 -7.28 1.36
N VAL A 21 -0.57 -7.32 0.89
CA VAL A 21 -0.93 -6.95 -0.49
C VAL A 21 -0.68 -5.47 -0.73
N MET A 22 -1.11 -4.61 0.19
CA MET A 22 -0.87 -3.18 0.11
C MET A 22 0.62 -2.85 0.09
N GLU A 23 1.39 -3.49 0.97
CA GLU A 23 2.82 -3.31 1.03
C GLU A 23 3.49 -3.70 -0.29
N ARG A 24 3.15 -4.86 -0.86
CA ARG A 24 3.65 -5.32 -2.16
C ARG A 24 3.38 -4.30 -3.26
N ASP A 25 2.20 -3.69 -3.23
CA ASP A 25 1.74 -2.76 -4.26
C ASP A 25 2.17 -1.30 -3.97
N GLY A 26 2.82 -1.06 -2.82
CA GLY A 26 3.37 0.24 -2.42
C GLY A 26 2.39 1.16 -1.70
N TYR A 27 1.21 0.68 -1.34
CA TYR A 27 0.17 1.42 -0.63
C TYR A 27 0.32 1.29 0.88
N CYS A 28 -0.20 2.27 1.62
CA CYS A 28 -0.38 2.21 3.08
C CYS A 28 -1.85 2.47 3.49
N PRO A 29 -2.26 2.11 4.72
CA PRO A 29 -3.64 2.31 5.19
C PRO A 29 -4.17 3.73 5.00
N ASP A 30 -3.31 4.73 5.18
CA ASP A 30 -3.69 6.13 5.02
C ASP A 30 -4.01 6.52 3.57
N ASP A 31 -3.34 5.90 2.59
CA ASP A 31 -3.68 6.10 1.18
C ASP A 31 -5.10 5.60 0.89
N ILE A 32 -5.47 4.46 1.47
CA ILE A 32 -6.80 3.87 1.29
C ILE A 32 -7.87 4.70 1.99
N ARG A 33 -7.61 5.17 3.22
CA ARG A 33 -8.50 6.10 3.93
C ARG A 33 -8.71 7.39 3.14
N LEU A 34 -7.63 7.93 2.55
CA LEU A 34 -7.70 9.11 1.72
C LEU A 34 -8.58 8.87 0.49
N LEU A 35 -8.36 7.77 -0.23
CA LEU A 35 -9.18 7.39 -1.38
C LEU A 35 -10.65 7.19 -1.00
N ALA A 36 -10.93 6.50 0.12
CA ALA A 36 -12.29 6.28 0.59
C ALA A 36 -13.02 7.60 0.90
N ARG A 37 -12.36 8.53 1.60
CA ARG A 37 -12.91 9.86 1.89
C ARG A 37 -13.21 10.65 0.61
N HIS A 38 -12.31 10.60 -0.37
CA HIS A 38 -12.45 11.37 -1.60
C HIS A 38 -13.40 10.74 -2.63
N ALA A 39 -13.60 9.42 -2.59
CA ALA A 39 -14.60 8.74 -3.41
C ALA A 39 -16.01 9.26 -3.11
N THR A 40 -16.30 9.57 -1.84
CA THR A 40 -17.58 10.19 -1.44
C THR A 40 -17.67 11.66 -1.86
N SER A 41 -16.55 12.39 -1.93
CA SER A 41 -16.53 13.83 -2.24
C SER A 41 -16.38 14.13 -3.75
N GLY A 42 -16.22 13.11 -4.61
CA GLY A 42 -16.00 13.28 -6.06
C GLY A 42 -14.64 13.87 -6.44
N ALA A 43 -13.68 13.92 -5.51
CA ALA A 43 -12.36 14.50 -5.77
C ALA A 43 -11.43 13.47 -6.44
N GLN A 44 -10.74 13.88 -7.51
CA GLN A 44 -9.76 13.05 -8.20
C GLN A 44 -8.42 13.10 -7.46
N VAL A 45 -8.19 12.12 -6.58
CA VAL A 45 -6.96 11.99 -5.77
C VAL A 45 -6.15 10.75 -6.17
N TRP A 46 -6.69 9.94 -7.09
CA TRP A 46 -6.10 8.69 -7.54
C TRP A 46 -4.69 8.86 -8.11
N GLU A 47 -4.47 9.85 -8.98
CA GLU A 47 -3.17 10.08 -9.63
C GLU A 47 -2.08 10.37 -8.59
N SER A 48 -2.42 11.18 -7.58
CA SER A 48 -1.50 11.57 -6.51
C SER A 48 -1.15 10.38 -5.61
N VAL A 49 -2.12 9.52 -5.31
CA VAL A 49 -1.90 8.33 -4.48
C VAL A 49 -1.12 7.27 -5.25
N SER A 50 -1.49 7.01 -6.51
CA SER A 50 -0.80 6.08 -7.40
C SER A 50 0.67 6.50 -7.62
N SER A 51 0.94 7.80 -7.77
CA SER A 51 2.31 8.31 -7.89
C SER A 51 3.14 8.02 -6.63
N ARG A 52 2.56 8.23 -5.44
CA ARG A 52 3.21 7.89 -4.15
C ARG A 52 3.50 6.40 -4.05
N ALA A 53 2.52 5.54 -4.38
CA ALA A 53 2.70 4.10 -4.34
C ALA A 53 3.79 3.62 -5.33
N SER A 54 3.81 4.19 -6.53
CA SER A 54 4.86 3.93 -7.53
C SER A 54 6.24 4.33 -7.02
N ALA A 55 6.37 5.53 -6.44
CA ALA A 55 7.63 5.99 -5.85
C ALA A 55 8.13 5.04 -4.74
N ARG A 56 7.24 4.61 -3.83
CA ARG A 56 7.61 3.66 -2.75
C ARG A 56 8.08 2.32 -3.32
N ARG A 57 7.43 1.80 -4.36
CA ARG A 57 7.87 0.56 -5.04
C ARG A 57 9.25 0.74 -5.70
N GLN A 58 9.46 1.85 -6.39
CA GLN A 58 10.75 2.15 -7.01
C GLN A 58 11.87 2.27 -5.97
N SER A 59 11.64 2.94 -4.85
CA SER A 59 12.61 3.02 -3.75
C SER A 59 12.98 1.65 -3.16
N ARG A 60 11.99 0.76 -3.00
CA ARG A 60 12.24 -0.62 -2.52
C ARG A 60 13.08 -1.43 -3.51
N LEU A 61 12.80 -1.30 -4.81
CA LEU A 61 13.58 -1.96 -5.85
C LEU A 61 15.01 -1.42 -5.90
N ALA A 62 15.18 -0.09 -5.82
CA ALA A 62 16.49 0.56 -5.79
C ALA A 62 17.33 0.13 -4.56
N PHE A 63 16.71 0.02 -3.39
CA PHE A 63 17.41 -0.48 -2.20
C PHE A 63 17.78 -1.96 -2.33
N ARG A 64 16.90 -2.76 -2.93
CA ARG A 64 17.13 -4.19 -3.16
C ARG A 64 18.23 -4.44 -4.18
N THR A 65 18.33 -3.63 -5.24
CA THR A 65 19.42 -3.69 -6.21
C THR A 65 20.73 -3.16 -5.62
N ALA A 66 20.69 -2.08 -4.82
CA ALA A 66 21.87 -1.59 -4.10
C ALA A 66 22.47 -2.67 -3.20
N ASN A 67 21.65 -3.37 -2.41
CA ASN A 67 22.12 -4.45 -1.54
C ASN A 67 22.63 -5.68 -2.33
N ALA A 68 22.06 -5.98 -3.50
CA ALA A 68 22.53 -7.07 -4.36
C ALA A 68 23.90 -6.77 -5.01
N SER A 69 24.16 -5.51 -5.33
CA SER A 69 25.46 -5.07 -5.88
C SER A 69 26.58 -5.15 -4.84
N CYS A 70 26.27 -4.92 -3.56
CA CYS A 70 27.23 -5.05 -2.46
C CYS A 70 27.69 -6.49 -2.22
N THR A 71 26.83 -7.49 -2.47
CA THR A 71 27.18 -8.91 -2.31
C THR A 71 28.05 -9.48 -3.44
N SER A 72 28.20 -8.78 -4.57
CA SER A 72 28.97 -9.24 -5.72
C SER A 72 30.46 -8.87 -5.64
N LEU A 73 30.84 -7.87 -4.83
CA LEU A 73 32.22 -7.37 -4.73
C LEU A 73 33.05 -7.97 -3.58
N CYS A 74 32.52 -8.97 -2.88
CA CYS A 74 33.22 -9.70 -1.82
C CYS A 74 33.25 -11.20 -2.15
N ALA A 75 33.95 -11.57 -3.22
CA ALA A 75 34.33 -12.96 -3.52
C ALA A 75 35.78 -12.98 -4.02
#